data_AF-A0A965YLV2-F1
#
_entry.id   AF-A0A965YLV2-F1
#
_cell.length_a   1.000
_cell.length_b   1.000
_cell.length_c   1.000
_cell.angle_alpha   90.00
_cell.angle_beta   90.00
_cell.angle_gamma   90.00
#
_symmetry.space_group_name_H-M   'P 1'
#
loop_
_entity.id
_entity.type
_entity.pdbx_description
1 polymer ?
#
loop_
_entity_poly.entity_id
_entity_poly.type
_entity_poly.pdbx_seq_one_letter_code
_entity_poly.pdbx_strand_id
1 'polypeptide(L)'
;MSEYLNNAEKRRNDLMAFSMGMMNGDDGKVLIEKYKEAIENVTPQDMLKIEDKQMQMGITPDQIKGDIEKIINVFVQSLNRYPWEKPAEGSFLFYLMLENDAFTFKLNQVKRIIKNY
;
A
#
# COMPACT_ATOMS: atom_id res chain seq x y z
N MET A 1 1.57 -25.47 -1.54
CA MET A 1 2.02 -24.44 -0.56
C MET A 1 3.39 -23.85 -0.90
N SER A 2 4.40 -24.66 -1.26
CA SER A 2 5.73 -24.15 -1.63
C SER A 2 5.74 -23.27 -2.89
N GLU A 3 4.94 -23.61 -3.92
CA GLU A 3 4.92 -22.85 -5.19
C GLU A 3 4.26 -21.46 -5.04
N TYR A 4 3.19 -21.36 -4.25
CA TYR A 4 2.51 -20.09 -3.96
C TYR A 4 3.41 -19.13 -3.16
N LEU A 5 4.16 -19.66 -2.19
CA LEU A 5 5.12 -18.87 -1.42
C LEU A 5 6.28 -18.38 -2.30
N ASN A 6 6.79 -19.26 -3.17
CA ASN A 6 7.86 -18.94 -4.11
C ASN A 6 7.42 -17.85 -5.12
N ASN A 7 6.19 -17.94 -5.62
CA ASN A 7 5.64 -16.93 -6.53
C ASN A 7 5.42 -15.57 -5.83
N ALA A 8 4.91 -15.58 -4.59
CA ALA A 8 4.73 -14.35 -3.82
C ALA A 8 6.07 -13.66 -3.47
N GLU A 9 7.12 -14.43 -3.19
CA GLU A 9 8.45 -13.88 -2.91
C GLU A 9 9.11 -13.31 -4.15
N LYS A 10 9.03 -14.02 -5.28
CA LYS A 10 9.47 -13.51 -6.58
C LYS A 10 8.78 -12.19 -6.92
N ARG A 11 7.43 -12.15 -6.82
CA ARG A 11 6.65 -10.92 -7.05
C ARG A 11 7.13 -9.76 -6.18
N ARG A 12 7.36 -9.99 -4.89
CA ARG A 12 7.88 -8.94 -3.99
C ARG A 12 9.26 -8.45 -4.38
N ASN A 13 10.15 -9.34 -4.81
CA ASN A 13 11.48 -8.95 -5.27
C ASN A 13 11.40 -8.14 -6.58
N ASP A 14 10.53 -8.53 -7.51
CA ASP A 14 10.30 -7.80 -8.75
C ASP A 14 9.72 -6.40 -8.50
N LEU A 15 8.74 -6.28 -7.58
CA LEU A 15 8.16 -5.00 -7.18
C LEU A 15 9.17 -4.11 -6.41
N MET A 16 10.04 -4.70 -5.59
CA MET A 16 11.13 -3.99 -4.93
C MET A 16 12.12 -3.44 -5.95
N ALA A 17 12.51 -4.25 -6.94
CA ALA A 17 13.40 -3.83 -8.02
C ALA A 17 12.77 -2.74 -8.89
N PHE A 18 11.46 -2.83 -9.16
CA PHE A 18 10.69 -1.78 -9.81
C PHE A 18 10.75 -0.47 -9.01
N SER A 19 10.44 -0.52 -7.71
CA SER A 19 10.41 0.67 -6.86
C SER A 19 11.78 1.34 -6.74
N MET A 20 12.84 0.56 -6.53
CA MET A 20 14.22 1.08 -6.51
C MET A 20 14.63 1.70 -7.85
N GLY A 21 14.26 1.07 -8.98
CA GLY A 21 14.55 1.62 -10.31
C GLY A 21 13.84 2.96 -10.54
N MET A 22 12.56 3.05 -10.13
CA MET A 22 11.81 4.31 -10.19
C MET A 22 12.45 5.41 -9.33
N MET A 23 12.94 5.07 -8.13
CA MET A 23 13.64 6.01 -7.24
C MET A 23 15.01 6.44 -7.77
N ASN A 24 15.71 5.56 -8.49
CA ASN A 24 16.99 5.86 -9.12
C ASN A 24 16.85 6.69 -10.42
N GLY A 25 15.62 6.92 -10.89
CA GLY A 25 15.34 7.70 -12.10
C GLY A 25 15.44 6.91 -13.41
N ASP A 26 15.35 5.57 -13.36
CA ASP A 26 15.30 4.73 -14.56
C ASP A 26 14.02 5.00 -15.39
N ASP A 27 14.00 4.58 -16.66
CA ASP A 27 12.84 4.77 -17.53
C ASP A 27 11.64 3.95 -17.03
N GLY A 28 10.67 4.67 -16.46
CA GLY A 28 9.46 4.08 -15.90
C GLY A 28 8.66 3.24 -16.90
N LYS A 29 8.66 3.55 -18.20
CA LYS A 29 7.95 2.73 -19.19
C LYS A 29 8.62 1.36 -19.37
N VAL A 30 9.96 1.36 -19.40
CA VAL A 30 10.75 0.12 -19.50
C VAL A 30 10.57 -0.72 -18.23
N LEU A 31 10.59 -0.08 -17.05
CA LEU A 31 10.36 -0.77 -15.79
C LEU A 31 8.96 -1.36 -15.68
N ILE A 32 7.93 -0.61 -16.11
CA ILE A 32 6.54 -1.09 -16.11
C ILE A 32 6.40 -2.32 -17.01
N GLU A 33 6.94 -2.29 -18.22
CA GLU A 33 6.85 -3.44 -19.13
C GLU A 33 7.63 -4.65 -18.59
N LYS A 34 8.81 -4.42 -18.01
CA LYS A 34 9.66 -5.47 -17.44
C LYS A 34 9.00 -6.19 -16.26
N TYR A 35 8.33 -5.45 -15.39
CA TYR A 35 7.72 -5.98 -14.16
C TYR A 35 6.19 -6.04 -14.22
N LYS A 36 5.62 -6.00 -15.43
CA LYS A 36 4.17 -5.93 -15.67
C LYS A 36 3.38 -7.00 -14.93
N GLU A 37 3.83 -8.25 -14.99
CA GLU A 37 3.17 -9.37 -14.30
C GLU A 37 3.10 -9.14 -12.77
N ALA A 38 4.17 -8.62 -12.18
CA ALA A 38 4.23 -8.34 -10.75
C ALA A 38 3.33 -7.15 -10.37
N ILE A 39 3.30 -6.11 -11.22
CA ILE A 39 2.47 -4.91 -11.07
C ILE A 39 0.97 -5.26 -11.16
N GLU A 40 0.58 -6.09 -12.12
CA GLU A 40 -0.83 -6.48 -12.32
C GLU A 40 -1.38 -7.32 -11.16
N ASN A 41 -0.50 -8.02 -10.44
CA ASN A 41 -0.86 -8.91 -9.32
C ASN A 41 -0.44 -8.37 -7.94
N VAL A 42 -0.09 -7.09 -7.85
CA VAL A 42 0.31 -6.47 -6.58
C VAL A 42 -0.86 -6.45 -5.58
N THR A 43 -0.55 -6.77 -4.32
CA THR A 43 -1.53 -6.72 -3.22
C THR A 43 -1.20 -5.57 -2.26
N PRO A 44 -2.18 -5.10 -1.46
CA PRO A 44 -1.91 -4.10 -0.42
C PRO A 44 -0.81 -4.55 0.57
N GLN A 45 -0.73 -5.86 0.86
CA GLN A 45 0.29 -6.42 1.73
C GLN A 45 1.69 -6.34 1.11
N ASP A 46 1.81 -6.57 -0.20
CA ASP A 46 3.09 -6.49 -0.89
C ASP A 46 3.65 -5.06 -0.83
N MET A 47 2.79 -4.04 -1.00
CA MET A 47 3.16 -2.63 -0.89
C MET A 47 3.74 -2.30 0.49
N LEU A 48 3.04 -2.67 1.57
CA LEU A 48 3.54 -2.44 2.94
C LEU A 48 4.89 -3.13 3.20
N LYS A 49 5.09 -4.34 2.67
CA LYS A 49 6.34 -5.09 2.85
C LYS A 49 7.51 -4.48 2.07
N ILE A 50 7.25 -3.89 0.92
CA ILE A 50 8.29 -3.22 0.12
C ILE A 50 8.77 -1.98 0.86
N GLU A 51 7.84 -1.14 1.33
CA GLU A 51 8.16 0.08 2.10
C GLU A 51 8.90 -0.24 3.40
N ASP A 52 8.43 -1.26 4.15
CA ASP A 52 9.12 -1.73 5.35
C ASP A 52 10.57 -2.18 5.06
N LYS A 53 10.77 -2.92 3.96
CA LYS A 53 12.10 -3.36 3.53
C LYS A 53 12.98 -2.19 3.09
N GLN A 54 12.43 -1.17 2.44
CA GLN A 54 13.15 0.05 2.07
C GLN A 54 13.64 0.81 3.30
N MET A 55 12.77 0.98 4.30
CA MET A 55 13.15 1.58 5.57
C MET A 55 14.24 0.77 6.29
N GLN A 56 14.14 -0.56 6.28
CA GLN A 56 15.17 -1.45 6.83
C GLN A 56 16.52 -1.34 6.08
N MET A 57 16.49 -0.99 4.79
CA MET A 57 17.67 -0.72 3.97
C MET A 57 18.28 0.68 4.22
N GLY A 58 17.68 1.47 5.12
CA GLY A 58 18.17 2.80 5.48
C GLY A 58 17.65 3.92 4.57
N ILE A 59 16.68 3.64 3.70
CA ILE A 59 16.02 4.66 2.89
C ILE A 59 15.10 5.47 3.80
N THR A 60 15.23 6.79 3.78
CA THR A 60 14.45 7.64 4.68
C THR A 60 13.02 7.83 4.17
N PRO A 61 12.05 8.08 5.07
CA PRO A 61 10.69 8.42 4.68
C PRO A 61 10.61 9.61 3.70
N ASP A 62 11.51 10.59 3.82
CA ASP A 62 11.56 11.74 2.92
C ASP A 62 11.96 11.35 1.48
N GLN A 63 12.88 10.40 1.33
CA GLN A 63 13.28 9.87 0.02
C GLN A 63 12.15 9.07 -0.62
N ILE A 64 11.51 8.19 0.15
CA ILE A 64 10.35 7.39 -0.30
C ILE A 64 9.24 8.33 -0.77
N LYS A 65 8.93 9.37 0.01
CA LYS A 65 7.87 10.33 -0.28
C LYS A 65 8.02 11.03 -1.63
N GLY A 66 9.25 11.19 -2.14
CA GLY A 66 9.51 11.82 -3.44
C GLY A 66 8.96 11.04 -4.64
N ASP A 67 8.92 9.70 -4.54
CA ASP A 67 8.55 8.83 -5.66
C ASP A 67 7.34 7.94 -5.38
N ILE A 68 6.87 7.89 -4.13
CA ILE A 68 5.71 7.08 -3.71
C ILE A 68 4.45 7.39 -4.54
N GLU A 69 4.21 8.65 -4.90
CA GLU A 69 3.05 9.03 -5.71
C GLU A 69 3.09 8.38 -7.09
N LYS A 70 4.26 8.36 -7.74
CA LYS A 70 4.43 7.73 -9.05
C LYS A 70 4.22 6.22 -8.97
N ILE A 71 4.82 5.60 -7.95
CA ILE A 71 4.71 4.15 -7.71
C ILE A 71 3.26 3.77 -7.43
N ILE A 72 2.56 4.50 -6.56
CA ILE A 72 1.14 4.28 -6.26
C ILE A 72 0.28 4.44 -7.51
N ASN A 73 0.54 5.45 -8.35
CA ASN A 73 -0.22 5.66 -9.58
C ASN A 73 -0.13 4.46 -10.52
N VAL A 74 1.02 3.78 -10.58
CA VAL A 74 1.18 2.54 -11.36
C VAL A 74 0.41 1.39 -10.73
N PHE A 75 0.39 1.29 -9.40
CA PHE A 75 -0.27 0.19 -8.69
C PHE A 75 -1.79 0.39 -8.52
N VAL A 76 -2.30 1.61 -8.68
CA VAL A 76 -3.69 1.99 -8.40
C VAL A 76 -4.70 1.08 -9.10
N GLN A 77 -4.45 0.71 -10.36
CA GLN A 77 -5.38 -0.13 -11.11
C GLN A 77 -5.51 -1.53 -10.48
N SER A 78 -4.37 -2.11 -10.09
CA SER A 78 -4.30 -3.43 -9.47
C SER A 78 -4.86 -3.41 -8.04
N LEU A 79 -4.50 -2.41 -7.25
CA LEU A 79 -4.98 -2.25 -5.88
C LEU A 79 -6.50 -2.03 -5.82
N ASN A 80 -7.07 -1.28 -6.77
CA ASN A 80 -8.52 -1.10 -6.87
C ASN A 80 -9.27 -2.37 -7.27
N ARG A 81 -8.62 -3.30 -7.97
CA ARG A 81 -9.20 -4.61 -8.34
C ARG A 81 -9.06 -5.64 -7.22
N TYR A 82 -8.25 -5.36 -6.20
CA TYR A 82 -8.04 -6.29 -5.10
C TYR A 82 -9.36 -6.51 -4.35
N PRO A 83 -9.86 -7.75 -4.25
CA PRO A 83 -11.10 -8.03 -3.55
C PRO A 83 -10.87 -7.86 -2.04
N TRP A 84 -11.35 -6.74 -1.51
CA TRP A 84 -11.38 -6.54 -0.07
C TRP A 84 -12.68 -7.10 0.51
N GLU A 85 -12.54 -8.11 1.36
CA GLU A 85 -13.66 -8.64 2.13
C GLU A 85 -13.80 -7.86 3.42
N LYS A 86 -14.93 -7.17 3.57
CA LYS A 86 -15.26 -6.46 4.80
C LYS A 86 -15.34 -7.47 5.96
N PRO A 87 -14.69 -7.21 7.12
CA PRO A 87 -14.80 -8.10 8.27
C PRO A 87 -16.25 -8.37 8.65
N ALA A 88 -16.57 -9.64 8.87
CA ALA A 88 -17.92 -10.08 9.22
C ALA A 88 -18.35 -9.54 10.59
N GLU A 89 -19.66 -9.38 10.77
CA GLU A 89 -20.24 -8.98 12.05
C GLU A 89 -19.82 -9.94 13.18
N GLY A 90 -19.50 -9.38 14.34
CA GLY A 90 -19.00 -10.15 15.48
C GLY A 90 -17.50 -10.47 15.46
N SER A 91 -16.79 -10.19 14.36
CA SER A 91 -15.32 -10.29 14.34
C SER A 91 -14.68 -9.16 15.15
N PHE A 92 -13.47 -9.39 15.68
CA PHE A 92 -12.71 -8.36 16.39
C PHE A 92 -12.50 -7.10 15.52
N LEU A 93 -12.11 -7.29 14.26
CA LEU A 93 -11.89 -6.18 13.32
C LEU A 93 -13.19 -5.41 13.02
N PHE A 94 -14.33 -6.09 12.97
CA PHE A 94 -15.63 -5.43 12.80
C PHE A 94 -15.92 -4.45 13.96
N TYR A 95 -15.65 -4.85 15.21
CA TYR A 95 -15.84 -3.97 16.35
C TYR A 95 -14.87 -2.78 16.36
N LEU A 96 -13.62 -2.99 15.97
CA LEU A 96 -12.67 -1.87 15.81
C LEU A 96 -13.12 -0.87 14.74
N MET A 97 -13.71 -1.36 13.64
CA MET A 97 -14.28 -0.47 12.62
C MET A 97 -15.46 0.35 13.17
N LEU A 98 -16.37 -0.28 13.92
CA LEU A 98 -17.48 0.43 14.57
C LEU A 98 -16.99 1.46 15.60
N GLU A 99 -15.95 1.14 16.36
CA GLU A 99 -15.34 2.07 17.31
C GLU A 99 -14.74 3.29 16.60
N ASN A 100 -14.02 3.08 15.49
CA ASN A 100 -13.47 4.16 14.66
C ASN A 100 -14.56 5.08 14.09
N ASP A 101 -15.69 4.52 13.65
CA ASP A 101 -16.84 5.28 13.15
C ASP A 101 -17.46 6.13 14.27
N ALA A 102 -17.66 5.53 15.46
CA ALA A 102 -18.18 6.24 16.63
C ALA A 102 -17.22 7.34 17.12
N PHE A 103 -15.90 7.09 17.06
CA PHE A 103 -14.88 8.06 17.41
C PHE A 103 -14.89 9.24 16.43
N THR A 104 -14.97 8.97 15.13
CA THR A 104 -15.07 9.99 14.08
C THR A 104 -16.31 10.88 14.28
N PHE A 105 -17.44 10.27 14.63
CA PHE A 105 -18.66 11.02 14.96
C PHE A 105 -18.44 12.00 16.12
N LYS A 106 -17.84 11.53 17.23
CA LYS A 106 -17.54 12.39 18.39
C LYS A 106 -16.56 13.52 18.04
N LEU A 107 -15.49 13.21 17.29
CA LEU A 107 -14.53 14.23 16.84
C LEU A 107 -15.19 15.33 16.00
N ASN A 108 -16.13 14.96 15.13
CA ASN A 108 -16.88 15.93 14.32
C ASN A 108 -17.77 16.85 15.18
N GLN A 109 -18.33 16.35 16.28
CA GLN A 109 -19.07 17.18 17.23
C GLN A 109 -18.14 18.19 17.91
N VAL A 110 -16.97 17.75 18.41
CA VAL A 110 -15.97 18.62 19.02
C VAL A 110 -15.47 19.68 18.03
N LYS A 111 -15.19 19.29 16.79
CA LYS A 111 -14.77 20.21 15.72
C LYS A 111 -15.79 21.33 15.48
N ARG A 112 -17.09 21.04 15.58
CA ARG A 112 -18.16 22.05 15.44
C ARG A 112 -18.14 23.05 16.60
N ILE A 113 -17.88 22.59 17.83
CA ILE A 113 -17.77 23.48 18.99
C ILE A 113 -16.57 24.41 18.84
N ILE A 114 -15.40 23.87 18.45
CA ILE A 114 -14.18 24.65 18.26
C ILE A 114 -14.35 25.70 17.16
N LYS A 115 -15.03 25.38 16.05
CA LYS A 115 -15.28 26.33 14.95
C LYS A 115 -16.23 27.49 15.31
N ASN A 116 -17.01 27.34 16.38
CA ASN A 116 -17.97 28.35 16.84
C ASN A 116 -17.38 29.26 17.94
N TYR A 117 -16.14 29.02 18.36
CA TYR A 117 -15.32 29.89 19.21
C TYR A 117 -14.40 30.75 18.33
#